data_AF-A0A7Y2XY31-F1
#
_entry.id   AF-A0A7Y2XY31-F1
#
_cell.length_a   1.000
_cell.length_b   1.000
_cell.length_c   1.000
_cell.angle_alpha   90.00
_cell.angle_beta   90.00
_cell.angle_gamma   90.00
#
_symmetry.space_group_name_H-M   'P 1'
#
loop_
_entity.id
_entity.type
_entity.pdbx_description
1 polymer ?
#
loop_
_entity_poly.entity_id
_entity_poly.type
_entity_poly.pdbx_seq_one_letter_code
_entity_poly.pdbx_strand_id
1 'polypeptide(L)'
;AKDCLEGRDSQYEDIRRGGICPFLEDECCSIYPARPFSCRCFASTVCCRNGGNALLPPEYLSAATAVSQIIEHVGQFSLWGTLIDVLTQQAVAAEYCSGSRFDDNFAVARENCLMAKPLAGFLIEDEHYEKVTGLVEDILSARLSGRSIEDILNNR
;
A
#
# COMPACT_ATOMS: atom_id res chain seq x y z
N ALA A 1 0.53 9.58 6.66
CA ALA A 1 0.33 10.58 5.60
C ALA A 1 -0.49 11.77 6.07
N LYS A 2 -1.77 11.62 6.44
CA LYS A 2 -2.61 12.73 6.93
C LYS A 2 -1.97 13.54 8.06
N ASP A 3 -1.53 12.88 9.14
CA ASP A 3 -0.91 13.58 10.27
C ASP A 3 0.34 14.34 9.84
N CYS A 4 1.23 13.70 9.06
CA CYS A 4 2.42 14.36 8.52
C CYS A 4 2.09 15.56 7.61
N LEU A 5 1.11 15.43 6.71
CA LEU A 5 0.64 16.51 5.83
C LEU A 5 -0.03 17.65 6.62
N GLU A 6 -0.58 17.35 7.79
CA GLU A 6 -1.18 18.31 8.71
C GLU A 6 -0.18 18.80 9.79
N GLY A 7 1.11 18.50 9.64
CA GLY A 7 2.18 18.95 10.54
C GLY A 7 2.14 18.33 11.94
N ARG A 8 1.51 17.16 12.10
CA ARG A 8 1.43 16.41 13.36
C ARG A 8 2.33 15.18 13.34
N ASP A 9 2.97 14.94 14.48
CA ASP A 9 3.71 13.70 14.73
C ASP A 9 2.74 12.53 14.93
N SER A 10 3.06 11.38 14.33
CA SER A 10 2.25 10.18 14.49
C SER A 10 2.54 9.50 15.83
N GLN A 11 1.52 9.11 16.58
CA GLN A 11 1.66 8.41 17.87
C GLN A 11 1.79 6.88 17.73
N TYR A 12 2.30 6.36 16.62
CA TYR A 12 2.41 4.91 16.42
C TYR A 12 3.47 4.31 17.36
N GLU A 13 3.03 3.68 18.45
CA GLU A 13 3.84 2.70 19.17
C GLU A 13 3.97 1.44 18.31
N ASP A 14 5.19 0.94 18.14
CA ASP A 14 5.56 -0.18 17.27
C ASP A 14 5.06 -1.53 17.83
N ILE A 15 3.74 -1.75 17.82
CA ILE A 15 3.16 -3.07 18.08
C ILE A 15 3.21 -3.88 16.78
N ARG A 16 4.41 -4.15 16.29
CA ARG A 16 4.61 -5.16 15.24
C ARG A 16 4.42 -6.54 15.83
N ARG A 17 3.18 -7.05 15.83
CA ARG A 17 2.93 -8.50 15.93
C ARG A 17 3.25 -9.14 14.58
N GLY A 18 4.55 -9.25 14.27
CA GLY A 18 5.02 -9.88 13.04
C GLY A 18 4.86 -11.41 13.10
N GLY A 19 4.05 -11.96 12.20
CA GLY A 19 4.00 -13.39 11.90
C GLY A 19 4.53 -13.67 10.49
N ILE A 20 4.79 -14.95 10.18
CA ILE A 20 5.09 -15.37 8.81
C ILE A 20 3.86 -15.08 7.93
N CYS A 21 4.09 -14.55 6.72
CA CYS A 21 3.01 -14.33 5.75
C CYS A 21 2.24 -15.64 5.52
N PRO A 22 0.89 -15.66 5.63
CA PRO A 22 0.12 -16.89 5.47
C PRO A 22 0.13 -17.44 4.03
N PHE A 23 0.59 -16.65 3.06
CA PHE A 23 0.75 -17.04 1.65
C PHE A 23 2.19 -17.44 1.31
N LEU A 24 3.06 -17.65 2.30
CA LEU A 24 4.42 -18.10 2.08
C LEU A 24 4.45 -19.64 2.05
N GLU A 25 4.77 -20.18 0.88
CA GLU A 25 4.92 -21.62 0.60
C GLU A 25 6.27 -21.83 -0.07
N ASP A 26 7.12 -22.70 0.51
CA ASP A 26 8.49 -22.97 0.01
C ASP A 26 9.30 -21.70 -0.29
N GLU A 27 9.28 -20.75 0.66
CA GLU A 27 9.95 -19.43 0.55
C GLU A 27 9.45 -18.55 -0.61
N CYS A 28 8.38 -18.96 -1.28
CA CYS A 28 7.73 -18.26 -2.37
C CYS A 28 6.32 -17.81 -1.97
N CYS A 29 5.82 -16.74 -2.58
CA CYS A 29 4.44 -16.31 -2.33
C CYS A 29 3.50 -17.05 -3.27
N SER A 30 2.58 -17.83 -2.73
CA SER A 30 1.63 -18.63 -3.50
C SER A 30 0.62 -17.78 -4.29
N ILE A 31 0.42 -16.52 -3.89
CA ILE A 31 -0.43 -15.55 -4.59
C ILE A 31 0.37 -14.50 -5.38
N TYR A 32 1.57 -14.85 -5.88
CA TYR A 32 2.46 -13.89 -6.56
C TYR A 32 1.77 -13.02 -7.65
N PRO A 33 0.85 -13.55 -8.49
CA PRO A 33 0.13 -12.72 -9.47
C PRO A 33 -0.80 -11.68 -8.83
N ALA A 34 -1.40 -11.99 -7.67
CA ALA A 34 -2.31 -11.12 -6.93
C ALA A 34 -1.62 -10.31 -5.80
N ARG A 35 -0.29 -10.41 -5.69
CA ARG A 35 0.49 -9.71 -4.65
C ARG A 35 0.24 -8.19 -4.74
N PRO A 36 -0.12 -7.51 -3.63
CA PRO A 36 -0.37 -6.08 -3.64
C PRO A 36 0.92 -5.29 -3.87
N PHE A 37 0.78 -4.04 -4.32
CA PHE A 37 1.93 -3.15 -4.57
C PHE A 37 2.82 -3.01 -3.34
N SER A 38 2.25 -2.90 -2.14
CA SER A 38 2.99 -2.81 -0.87
C SER A 38 3.96 -3.96 -0.65
N CYS A 39 3.67 -5.16 -1.15
CA CYS A 39 4.59 -6.30 -1.09
C CYS A 39 5.56 -6.37 -2.29
N ARG A 40 5.24 -5.71 -3.41
CA ARG A 40 6.08 -5.66 -4.63
C ARG A 40 7.12 -4.54 -4.58
N CYS A 41 6.83 -3.47 -3.86
CA CYS A 41 7.74 -2.36 -3.67
C CYS A 41 8.80 -2.63 -2.59
N PHE A 42 8.88 -3.84 -2.03
CA PHE A 42 10.03 -4.24 -1.24
C PHE A 42 11.12 -4.78 -2.18
N ALA A 43 12.24 -4.08 -2.23
CA ALA A 43 13.40 -4.45 -3.01
C ALA A 43 14.67 -4.39 -2.15
N SER A 44 15.75 -4.97 -2.64
CA SER A 44 17.08 -4.69 -2.11
C SER A 44 18.13 -4.77 -3.21
N THR A 45 19.13 -3.90 -3.13
CA THR A 45 20.32 -3.92 -3.99
C THR A 45 21.31 -5.02 -3.60
N VAL A 46 21.09 -5.69 -2.46
CA VAL A 46 21.91 -6.80 -1.96
C VAL A 46 21.04 -8.00 -1.61
N CYS A 47 21.62 -9.19 -1.58
CA CYS A 47 20.93 -10.37 -1.06
C CYS A 47 20.72 -10.22 0.46
N CYS A 48 19.46 -10.17 0.89
CA CYS A 48 19.11 -10.09 2.29
C CYS A 48 19.59 -11.34 3.05
N ARG A 49 20.10 -11.15 4.26
CA ARG A 49 20.46 -12.24 5.20
C ARG A 49 19.48 -12.23 6.37
N ASN A 50 19.38 -13.35 7.08
CA ASN A 50 18.60 -13.42 8.32
C ASN A 50 19.07 -12.34 9.30
N GLY A 51 18.14 -11.50 9.77
CA GLY A 51 18.43 -10.36 10.64
C GLY A 51 19.12 -9.17 9.97
N GLY A 52 19.34 -9.23 8.65
CA GLY A 52 19.86 -8.13 7.84
C GLY A 52 18.76 -7.18 7.38
N ASN A 53 19.13 -5.94 7.09
CA ASN A 53 18.22 -4.94 6.53
C ASN A 53 18.28 -4.98 5.00
N ALA A 54 17.14 -4.73 4.36
CA ALA A 54 17.11 -4.44 2.93
C ALA A 54 17.83 -3.10 2.68
N LEU A 55 18.81 -3.11 1.77
CA LEU A 55 19.46 -1.90 1.30
C LEU A 55 18.76 -1.39 0.04
N LEU A 56 18.36 -0.12 0.04
CA LEU A 56 17.62 0.54 -1.04
C LEU A 56 18.27 1.90 -1.35
N PRO A 57 18.20 2.37 -2.61
CA PRO A 57 18.49 3.77 -2.93
C PRO A 57 17.53 4.70 -2.16
N PRO A 58 17.99 5.84 -1.61
CA PRO A 58 17.15 6.76 -0.85
C PRO A 58 15.86 7.19 -1.57
N GLU A 59 15.97 7.52 -2.86
CA GLU A 59 14.85 7.97 -3.68
C GLU A 59 13.77 6.90 -3.90
N TYR A 60 14.11 5.63 -3.73
CA TYR A 60 13.21 4.51 -4.00
C TYR A 60 12.03 4.49 -3.02
N LEU A 61 12.27 4.82 -1.76
CA LEU A 61 11.20 4.84 -0.75
C LEU A 61 10.21 5.98 -1.00
N SER A 62 10.70 7.16 -1.40
CA SER A 62 9.85 8.28 -1.81
C SER A 62 9.05 7.94 -3.06
N ALA A 63 9.67 7.30 -4.05
CA ALA A 63 8.97 6.82 -5.24
C ALA A 63 7.87 5.79 -4.90
N ALA A 64 8.19 4.79 -4.08
CA ALA A 64 7.20 3.79 -3.64
C ALA A 64 6.06 4.42 -2.85
N THR A 65 6.36 5.41 -2.01
CA THR A 65 5.35 6.18 -1.27
C THR A 65 4.44 6.95 -2.21
N ALA A 66 4.99 7.68 -3.18
CA ALA A 66 4.23 8.42 -4.18
C ALA A 66 3.32 7.49 -5.01
N VAL A 67 3.82 6.32 -5.43
CA VAL A 67 2.99 5.33 -6.14
C VAL A 67 1.88 4.79 -5.24
N SER A 68 2.17 4.49 -3.97
CA SER A 68 1.13 4.06 -3.01
C SER A 68 0.05 5.12 -2.81
N GLN A 69 0.43 6.39 -2.80
CA GLN A 69 -0.50 7.52 -2.71
C GLN A 69 -1.40 7.65 -3.95
N ILE A 70 -0.88 7.37 -5.15
CA ILE A 70 -1.69 7.28 -6.38
C ILE A 70 -2.67 6.11 -6.30
N ILE A 71 -2.22 4.94 -5.85
CA ILE A 71 -3.09 3.76 -5.71
C ILE A 71 -4.21 4.02 -4.71
N GLU A 72 -3.92 4.64 -3.56
CA GLU A 72 -4.94 5.04 -2.59
C GLU A 72 -5.98 5.96 -3.23
N HIS A 73 -5.53 6.95 -4.01
CA HIS A 73 -6.43 7.87 -4.69
C HIS A 73 -7.31 7.20 -5.76
N VAL A 74 -6.74 6.31 -6.57
CA VAL A 74 -7.50 5.48 -7.53
C VAL A 74 -8.55 4.64 -6.80
N GLY A 75 -8.16 4.07 -5.66
CA GLY A 75 -9.02 3.24 -4.81
C GLY A 75 -10.00 4.02 -3.93
N GLN A 76 -10.15 5.34 -4.09
CA GLN A 76 -11.01 6.17 -3.25
C GLN A 76 -12.38 5.53 -2.99
N PHE A 77 -12.85 5.63 -1.75
CA PHE A 77 -14.08 4.99 -1.25
C PHE A 77 -14.05 3.46 -1.20
N SER A 78 -12.90 2.82 -1.43
CA SER A 78 -12.66 1.40 -1.13
C SER A 78 -11.91 1.24 0.20
N LEU A 79 -11.79 -0.01 0.67
CA LEU A 79 -11.01 -0.33 1.86
C LEU A 79 -9.50 -0.21 1.58
N TRP A 80 -8.77 0.34 2.56
CA TRP A 80 -7.32 0.52 2.57
C TRP A 80 -6.74 -0.07 3.86
N GLY A 81 -5.77 -0.96 3.76
CA GLY A 81 -5.21 -1.62 4.94
C GLY A 81 -4.22 -2.73 4.58
N THR A 82 -3.91 -3.59 5.55
CA THR A 82 -3.12 -4.78 5.27
C THR A 82 -3.89 -5.73 4.35
N LEU A 83 -3.17 -6.56 3.59
CA LEU A 83 -3.80 -7.55 2.71
C LEU A 83 -4.78 -8.46 3.48
N ILE A 84 -4.42 -8.86 4.70
CA ILE A 84 -5.22 -9.78 5.50
C ILE A 84 -6.51 -9.11 5.98
N ASP A 85 -6.45 -7.86 6.44
CA ASP A 85 -7.65 -7.14 6.89
C ASP A 85 -8.62 -6.92 5.73
N VAL A 86 -8.10 -6.49 4.56
CA VAL A 86 -8.91 -6.27 3.35
C VAL A 86 -9.55 -7.58 2.87
N LEU A 87 -8.79 -8.68 2.80
CA LEU A 87 -9.33 -9.98 2.39
C LEU A 87 -10.37 -10.50 3.39
N THR A 88 -10.17 -10.30 4.69
CA THR A 88 -11.14 -10.70 5.73
C THR A 88 -12.47 -9.98 5.53
N GLN A 89 -12.44 -8.66 5.31
CA GLN A 89 -13.63 -7.86 5.02
C GLN A 89 -14.36 -8.32 3.74
N GLN A 90 -13.59 -8.58 2.67
CA GLN A 90 -14.16 -9.04 1.39
C GLN A 90 -14.74 -10.44 1.49
N ALA A 91 -14.09 -11.36 2.21
CA ALA A 91 -14.56 -12.73 2.39
C ALA A 91 -15.88 -12.79 3.17
N VAL A 92 -16.06 -11.94 4.18
CA VAL A 92 -17.32 -11.83 4.92
C VAL A 92 -18.41 -11.23 4.04
N ALA A 93 -18.12 -10.15 3.29
CA ALA A 93 -19.09 -9.52 2.39
C ALA A 93 -19.56 -10.46 1.26
N ALA A 94 -18.71 -11.39 0.84
CA ALA A 94 -19.00 -12.40 -0.17
C ALA A 94 -19.52 -13.73 0.41
N GLU A 95 -19.80 -13.80 1.72
CA GLU A 95 -20.31 -14.98 2.43
C GLU A 95 -19.41 -16.24 2.31
N TYR A 96 -18.10 -16.06 2.10
CA TYR A 96 -17.15 -17.17 2.00
C TYR A 96 -16.72 -17.75 3.35
N CYS A 97 -16.98 -17.06 4.45
CA CYS A 97 -16.51 -17.44 5.78
C CYS A 97 -17.62 -17.26 6.83
N SER A 98 -17.72 -18.20 7.77
CA SER A 98 -18.63 -18.12 8.91
C SER A 98 -18.04 -18.80 10.15
N GLY A 99 -18.51 -18.40 11.34
CA GLY A 99 -18.13 -18.97 12.63
C GLY A 99 -17.33 -18.02 13.53
N SER A 100 -17.31 -18.31 14.83
CA SER A 100 -16.86 -17.37 15.87
C SER A 100 -15.44 -16.83 15.69
N ARG A 101 -14.49 -17.65 15.22
CA ARG A 101 -13.11 -17.20 14.95
C ARG A 101 -13.04 -16.19 13.81
N PHE A 102 -13.92 -16.31 12.81
CA PHE A 102 -13.99 -15.33 11.72
C PHE A 102 -14.65 -14.04 12.19
N ASP A 103 -15.64 -14.12 13.08
CA ASP A 103 -16.29 -12.93 13.65
C ASP A 103 -15.29 -12.07 14.44
N ASP A 104 -14.43 -12.69 15.25
CA ASP A 104 -13.36 -12.00 15.98
C ASP A 104 -12.36 -11.32 15.03
N ASN A 105 -11.89 -12.05 14.01
CA ASN A 105 -10.96 -11.50 13.00
C ASN A 105 -11.60 -10.39 12.18
N PHE A 106 -12.89 -10.50 11.88
CA PHE A 106 -13.65 -9.49 11.14
C PHE A 106 -13.78 -8.19 11.93
N ALA A 107 -14.05 -8.27 13.24
CA ALA A 107 -14.09 -7.09 14.11
C ALA A 107 -12.74 -6.35 14.09
N VAL A 108 -11.64 -7.08 14.25
CA VAL A 108 -10.27 -6.52 14.19
C VAL A 108 -9.98 -5.91 12.82
N ALA A 109 -10.28 -6.64 11.73
CA ALA A 109 -10.07 -6.14 10.37
C ALA A 109 -10.88 -4.88 10.07
N ARG A 110 -12.09 -4.76 10.65
CA ARG A 110 -12.95 -3.59 10.53
C ARG A 110 -12.38 -2.36 11.24
N GLU A 111 -11.73 -2.54 12.39
CA GLU A 111 -11.07 -1.47 13.12
C GLU A 111 -9.76 -1.01 12.44
N ASN A 112 -9.03 -1.95 11.83
CA ASN A 112 -7.74 -1.68 11.18
C ASN A 112 -7.87 -1.10 9.76
N CYS A 113 -8.91 -1.50 9.02
CA CYS A 113 -9.14 -0.98 7.68
C CYS A 113 -9.56 0.49 7.73
N LEU A 114 -8.94 1.29 6.87
CA LEU A 114 -9.34 2.66 6.60
C LEU A 114 -10.12 2.72 5.29
N MET A 115 -10.78 3.85 5.06
CA MET A 115 -11.28 4.19 3.73
C MET A 115 -10.17 4.89 2.96
N ALA A 116 -9.89 4.42 1.75
CA ALA A 116 -8.99 5.08 0.82
C ALA A 116 -9.50 6.50 0.49
N LYS A 117 -8.62 7.48 0.54
CA LYS A 117 -8.96 8.90 0.39
C LYS A 117 -8.36 9.51 -0.87
N PRO A 118 -8.96 10.63 -1.35
CA PRO A 118 -8.32 11.44 -2.37
C PRO A 118 -6.92 11.91 -1.95
N LEU A 119 -6.01 11.96 -2.91
CA LEU A 119 -4.64 12.42 -2.68
C LEU A 119 -4.64 13.93 -2.37
N ALA A 120 -4.19 14.30 -1.18
CA ALA A 120 -4.01 15.70 -0.79
C ALA A 120 -2.70 16.32 -1.32
N GLY A 121 -1.72 15.47 -1.67
CA GLY A 121 -0.40 15.87 -2.14
C GLY A 121 0.61 14.73 -1.97
N PHE A 122 1.72 14.81 -2.68
CA PHE A 122 2.78 13.80 -2.62
C PHE A 122 3.72 14.01 -1.44
N LEU A 123 4.07 12.91 -0.77
CA LEU A 123 5.12 12.89 0.26
C LEU A 123 6.45 12.57 -0.40
N ILE A 124 7.09 13.60 -0.96
CA ILE A 124 8.39 13.50 -1.62
C ILE A 124 9.34 14.46 -0.90
N GLU A 125 10.48 13.95 -0.47
CA GLU A 125 11.53 14.76 0.15
C GLU A 125 12.22 15.64 -0.91
N ASP A 126 12.62 16.85 -0.52
CA ASP A 126 13.21 17.84 -1.44
C ASP A 126 14.43 17.27 -2.20
N GLU A 127 15.27 16.47 -1.53
CA GLU A 127 16.44 15.81 -2.12
C GLU A 127 16.08 14.81 -3.24
N HIS A 128 14.86 14.28 -3.22
CA HIS A 128 14.39 13.26 -4.15
C HIS A 128 13.40 13.81 -5.18
N TYR A 129 13.04 15.09 -5.07
CA TYR A 129 11.96 15.71 -5.84
C TYR A 129 12.15 15.57 -7.35
N GLU A 130 13.31 15.93 -7.88
CA GLU A 130 13.57 15.87 -9.32
C GLU A 130 13.48 14.44 -9.86
N LYS A 131 13.99 13.46 -9.11
CA LYS A 131 14.00 12.04 -9.53
C LYS A 131 12.61 11.41 -9.46
N VAL A 132 11.84 11.71 -8.42
CA VAL A 132 10.52 11.10 -8.19
C VAL A 132 9.45 11.77 -9.03
N THR A 133 9.54 13.08 -9.27
CA THR A 133 8.55 13.82 -10.07
C THR A 133 8.47 13.30 -11.49
N GLY A 134 9.60 12.99 -12.13
CA GLY A 134 9.59 12.39 -13.48
C GLY A 134 8.80 11.08 -13.54
N LEU A 135 8.94 10.21 -12.54
CA LEU A 135 8.13 8.99 -12.43
C LEU A 135 6.63 9.30 -12.26
N VAL A 136 6.29 10.29 -11.43
CA VAL A 136 4.90 10.69 -11.21
C VAL A 136 4.28 11.24 -12.50
N GLU A 137 5.00 12.10 -13.22
CA GLU A 137 4.57 12.64 -14.52
C GLU A 137 4.37 11.54 -15.57
N ASP A 138 5.28 10.57 -15.64
CA ASP A 138 5.15 9.40 -16.52
C ASP A 138 3.88 8.60 -16.20
N ILE A 139 3.58 8.37 -14.91
CA ILE A 139 2.36 7.66 -14.49
C ILE A 139 1.11 8.47 -14.85
N LEU A 140 1.10 9.77 -14.54
CA LEU A 140 -0.07 10.63 -14.74
C LEU A 140 -0.39 10.83 -16.24
N SER A 141 0.64 10.88 -17.08
CA SER A 141 0.49 11.00 -18.54
C SER A 141 0.17 9.68 -19.25
N ALA A 142 0.39 8.53 -18.60
CA ALA A 142 0.05 7.22 -19.16
C ALA A 142 -1.44 7.15 -19.54
N ARG A 143 -1.75 6.45 -20.63
CA ARG A 143 -3.11 6.37 -21.15
C ARG A 143 -3.77 5.03 -20.89
N LEU A 144 -4.99 5.07 -20.36
CA LEU A 144 -5.88 3.93 -20.21
C LEU A 144 -7.20 4.23 -20.95
N SER A 145 -7.56 3.38 -21.91
CA SER A 145 -8.79 3.54 -22.71
C SER A 145 -8.93 4.94 -23.34
N GLY A 146 -7.81 5.52 -23.79
CA GLY A 146 -7.77 6.82 -24.47
C GLY A 146 -7.71 8.05 -23.55
N ARG A 147 -7.85 7.92 -22.24
CA ARG A 147 -7.70 9.02 -21.26
C ARG A 147 -6.39 8.92 -20.50
N SER A 148 -5.81 10.05 -20.09
CA SER A 148 -4.65 10.03 -19.19
C SER A 148 -5.07 9.53 -17.80
N ILE A 149 -4.13 9.00 -17.02
CA ILE A 149 -4.39 8.68 -15.61
C ILE A 149 -4.78 9.95 -14.84
N GLU A 150 -4.14 11.09 -15.13
CA GLU A 150 -4.51 12.38 -14.53
C GLU A 150 -5.98 12.75 -14.77
N ASP A 151 -6.47 12.60 -16.00
CA ASP A 151 -7.88 12.88 -16.33
C ASP A 151 -8.82 11.95 -15.58
N ILE A 152 -8.47 10.67 -15.50
CA ILE A 152 -9.24 9.66 -14.76
C ILE A 152 -9.33 10.02 -13.28
N LEU A 153 -8.20 10.44 -12.68
CA LEU A 153 -8.13 10.82 -11.27
C LEU A 153 -8.92 12.11 -10.98
N ASN A 154 -8.92 13.05 -11.92
CA ASN A 154 -9.59 14.35 -11.77
C ASN A 154 -11.01 14.40 -12.33
N ASN A 155 -11.56 13.27 -12.80
CA ASN A 155 -12.87 13.19 -13.47
C ASN A 155 -13.02 14.19 -14.63
N ARG A 156 -11.99 14.30 -15.47
CA ARG A 156 -11.97 15.12 -16.69
C ARG A 156 -12.28 14.31 -17.95
#